data_AF-A0A8J2REU5-F1
#
_entry.id   AF-A0A8J2REU5-F1
#
_cell.length_a   1.000
_cell.length_b   1.000
_cell.length_c   1.000
_cell.angle_alpha   90.00
_cell.angle_beta   90.00
_cell.angle_gamma   90.00
#
_symmetry.space_group_name_H-M   'P 1'
#
loop_
_entity.id
_entity.type
_entity.pdbx_description
1 polymer ?
#
loop_
_entity_poly.entity_id
_entity_poly.type
_entity_poly.pdbx_seq_one_letter_code
_entity_poly.pdbx_strand_id
1 'polypeptide(L)'
;MTPTMGIPCVSFVPLGILYENRYFISDECLTCLTEINARINCEDPITRPLRRTLIFFDVLHKDLFPILIHIKKNPRIFRSTIKLLVWMTIPVSCLISAQQEKSRQSSSANINFMKNEFTQFLYNAKETFLYLKITRIVLEHLNSLTLNQPLISKDDCELVSYLLLLIRNILHAPERPTSKNTDYDGDCGNTSDYPQQRQLLGVLFAQGFGQILIHLLSCSQKVILFDKNL
;
A
#
# COMPACT_ATOMS: atom_id res chain seq x y z
N MET A 1 -0.17 16.44 26.75
CA MET A 1 0.10 16.00 25.37
C MET A 1 -0.97 16.59 24.48
N THR A 2 -0.59 17.25 23.39
CA THR A 2 -1.52 17.87 22.44
C THR A 2 -2.05 16.83 21.44
N PRO A 3 -3.33 16.87 21.04
CA PRO A 3 -3.86 15.98 20.01
C PRO A 3 -3.12 16.20 18.69
N THR A 4 -2.63 15.12 18.08
CA THR A 4 -2.09 15.16 16.72
C THR A 4 -3.23 14.88 15.75
N MET A 5 -3.65 15.91 15.01
CA MET A 5 -4.67 15.80 13.97
C MET A 5 -4.19 14.86 12.87
N GLY A 6 -5.09 14.02 12.34
CA GLY A 6 -4.83 13.24 11.12
C GLY A 6 -4.79 14.13 9.88
N ILE A 7 -4.62 13.52 8.72
CA ILE A 7 -4.26 14.29 7.53
C ILE A 7 -5.47 14.96 6.90
N PRO A 8 -5.40 16.28 6.66
CA PRO A 8 -6.41 16.98 5.89
C PRO A 8 -6.62 16.27 4.55
N CYS A 9 -7.84 15.79 4.29
CA CYS A 9 -8.25 15.39 2.95
C CYS A 9 -8.18 16.60 2.01
N VAL A 10 -8.56 16.45 0.73
CA VAL A 10 -8.51 17.60 -0.18
C VAL A 10 -9.46 18.74 0.24
N SER A 11 -10.39 18.44 1.16
CA SER A 11 -11.29 19.38 1.86
C SER A 11 -10.78 19.81 3.26
N PHE A 12 -9.52 19.53 3.59
CA PHE A 12 -8.86 19.79 4.88
C PHE A 12 -9.40 19.05 6.13
N VAL A 13 -10.16 17.97 5.94
CA VAL A 13 -10.71 17.17 7.05
C VAL A 13 -9.81 15.98 7.37
N PRO A 14 -9.34 15.82 8.62
CA PRO A 14 -8.50 14.70 9.02
C PRO A 14 -9.23 13.35 8.87
N LEU A 15 -8.57 12.28 8.37
CA LEU A 15 -9.17 10.94 8.33
C LEU A 15 -9.46 10.36 9.72
N GLY A 16 -8.80 10.90 10.74
CA GLY A 16 -8.99 10.58 12.14
C GLY A 16 -8.04 11.37 13.02
N ILE A 17 -7.99 11.06 14.31
CA ILE A 17 -7.13 11.74 15.28
C ILE A 17 -6.52 10.68 16.20
N LEU A 18 -5.19 10.77 16.42
CA LEU A 18 -4.54 9.99 17.45
C LEU A 18 -4.61 10.76 18.78
N TYR A 19 -5.30 10.18 19.76
CA TYR A 19 -5.42 10.74 21.10
C TYR A 19 -5.16 9.63 22.13
N GLU A 20 -4.23 9.88 23.06
CA GLU A 20 -3.85 8.93 24.13
C GLU A 20 -3.59 7.50 23.62
N ASN A 21 -2.80 7.38 22.55
CA ASN A 21 -2.42 6.11 21.92
C ASN A 21 -3.61 5.29 21.37
N ARG A 22 -4.76 5.95 21.13
CA ARG A 22 -5.90 5.38 20.43
C ARG A 22 -6.23 6.24 19.22
N TYR A 23 -6.46 5.58 18.10
CA TYR A 23 -6.86 6.25 16.89
C TYR A 23 -8.39 6.32 16.80
N PHE A 24 -8.91 7.55 16.71
CA PHE A 24 -10.33 7.83 16.52
C PHE A 24 -10.57 8.16 15.07
N ILE A 25 -11.33 7.31 14.39
CA ILE A 25 -11.69 7.48 12.98
C ILE A 25 -12.75 8.58 12.88
N SER A 26 -12.56 9.56 11.99
CA SER A 26 -13.53 10.64 11.77
C SER A 26 -14.83 10.11 11.16
N ASP A 27 -15.94 10.77 11.46
CA ASP A 27 -17.25 10.43 10.87
C ASP A 27 -17.27 10.66 9.34
N GLU A 28 -16.46 11.60 8.85
CA GLU A 28 -16.25 11.92 7.44
C GLU A 28 -15.18 11.05 6.76
N CYS A 29 -14.53 10.13 7.48
CA CYS A 29 -13.42 9.34 6.97
C CYS A 29 -13.75 8.61 5.67
N LEU A 30 -14.94 7.99 5.58
CA LEU A 30 -15.37 7.29 4.37
C LEU A 30 -15.51 8.24 3.17
N THR A 31 -16.10 9.42 3.38
CA THR A 31 -16.26 10.44 2.34
C THR A 31 -14.90 10.91 1.84
N CYS A 32 -13.99 11.21 2.76
CA CYS A 32 -12.63 11.64 2.46
C CYS A 32 -11.85 10.56 1.68
N LEU A 33 -11.87 9.30 2.16
CA LEU A 33 -11.21 8.19 1.47
C LEU A 33 -11.79 7.97 0.07
N THR A 34 -13.10 8.12 -0.10
CA THR A 34 -13.76 7.96 -1.41
C THR A 34 -13.32 9.07 -2.37
N GLU A 35 -13.27 10.32 -1.91
CA GLU A 35 -12.80 11.46 -2.71
C GLU A 35 -11.33 11.28 -3.13
N ILE A 36 -10.45 10.91 -2.19
CA ILE A 36 -9.02 10.70 -2.48
C ILE A 36 -8.85 9.58 -3.51
N ASN A 37 -9.54 8.45 -3.32
CA ASN A 37 -9.49 7.32 -4.26
C ASN A 37 -9.99 7.67 -5.66
N ALA A 38 -10.98 8.58 -5.78
CA ALA A 38 -11.47 9.03 -7.07
C ALA A 38 -10.45 9.93 -7.80
N ARG A 39 -9.65 10.69 -7.06
CA ARG A 39 -8.76 11.72 -7.61
C ARG A 39 -7.33 11.26 -7.84
N ILE A 40 -6.83 10.29 -7.08
CA ILE A 40 -5.41 9.91 -7.09
C ILE A 40 -4.91 9.41 -8.46
N ASN A 41 -5.81 8.86 -9.30
CA ASN A 41 -5.46 8.43 -10.67
C ASN A 41 -5.78 9.48 -11.75
N CYS A 42 -6.48 10.55 -11.38
CA CYS A 42 -6.80 11.67 -12.27
C CYS A 42 -5.88 12.88 -12.04
N GLU A 43 -4.89 12.75 -11.15
CA GLU A 43 -3.92 13.81 -10.89
C GLU A 43 -3.01 14.05 -12.11
N ASP A 44 -2.42 15.24 -12.17
CA ASP A 44 -1.44 15.56 -13.22
C ASP A 44 -0.30 14.52 -13.21
N PRO A 45 -0.07 13.81 -14.33
CA PRO A 45 0.85 12.68 -14.34
C PRO A 45 2.33 13.10 -14.22
N ILE A 46 2.65 14.37 -14.51
CA ILE A 46 4.02 14.91 -14.49
C ILE A 46 4.43 15.29 -13.07
N THR A 47 3.51 15.88 -12.31
CA THR A 47 3.77 16.49 -11.00
C THR A 47 3.24 15.67 -9.83
N ARG A 48 2.24 14.79 -10.07
CA ARG A 48 1.63 13.87 -9.09
C ARG A 48 1.29 14.54 -7.74
N PRO A 49 0.60 15.69 -7.74
CA PRO A 49 0.54 16.57 -6.58
C PRO A 49 -0.22 15.97 -5.39
N LEU A 50 -1.30 15.21 -5.63
CA LEU A 50 -2.10 14.63 -4.56
C LEU A 50 -1.31 13.52 -3.87
N ARG A 51 -0.70 12.62 -4.65
CA ARG A 51 0.14 11.55 -4.12
C ARG A 51 1.31 12.09 -3.30
N ARG A 52 2.03 13.09 -3.83
CA ARG A 52 3.15 13.73 -3.11
C ARG A 52 2.69 14.42 -1.82
N THR A 53 1.52 15.05 -1.84
CA THR A 53 0.91 15.64 -0.62
C THR A 53 0.63 14.58 0.44
N LEU A 54 0.01 13.46 0.04
CA LEU A 54 -0.26 12.33 0.96
C LEU A 54 1.02 11.73 1.56
N ILE A 55 2.11 11.65 0.77
CA ILE A 55 3.43 11.21 1.24
C ILE A 55 4.01 12.21 2.22
N PHE A 56 4.01 13.50 1.87
CA PHE A 56 4.53 14.58 2.71
C PHE A 56 3.89 14.59 4.10
N PHE A 57 2.59 14.34 4.16
CA PHE A 57 1.87 14.29 5.41
C PHE A 57 2.04 12.98 6.21
N ASP A 58 2.69 11.97 5.63
CA ASP A 58 2.88 10.63 6.20
C ASP A 58 1.57 9.86 6.44
N VAL A 59 0.70 9.84 5.43
CA VAL A 59 -0.64 9.20 5.51
C VAL A 59 -0.60 7.74 5.87
N LEU A 60 0.50 7.08 5.53
CA LEU A 60 0.70 5.67 5.79
C LEU A 60 0.66 5.37 7.30
N HIS A 61 1.51 6.03 8.08
CA HIS A 61 1.64 5.77 9.52
C HIS A 61 0.66 6.57 10.36
N LYS A 62 0.27 7.78 9.92
CA LYS A 62 -0.63 8.63 10.69
C LYS A 62 -2.10 8.26 10.56
N ASP A 63 -2.52 7.71 9.43
CA ASP A 63 -3.94 7.43 9.19
C ASP A 63 -4.18 6.00 8.69
N LEU A 64 -3.61 5.57 7.56
CA LEU A 64 -4.04 4.31 6.90
C LEU A 64 -3.81 3.08 7.79
N PHE A 65 -2.63 2.93 8.40
CA PHE A 65 -2.37 1.80 9.31
C PHE A 65 -3.14 1.90 10.63
N PRO A 66 -3.20 3.05 11.30
CA PRO A 66 -4.10 3.23 12.45
C PRO A 66 -5.56 2.89 12.14
N ILE A 67 -6.08 3.28 10.98
CA ILE A 67 -7.43 2.92 10.52
C ILE A 67 -7.55 1.39 10.42
N LEU A 68 -6.64 0.70 9.72
CA LEU A 68 -6.70 -0.77 9.61
C LEU A 68 -6.69 -1.47 10.97
N ILE A 69 -5.95 -0.94 11.96
CA ILE A 69 -5.85 -1.50 13.31
C ILE A 69 -7.12 -1.26 14.13
N HIS A 70 -7.72 -0.07 14.03
CA HIS A 70 -8.78 0.38 14.95
C HIS A 70 -10.18 0.29 14.35
N ILE A 71 -10.31 -0.10 13.08
CA ILE A 71 -11.61 -0.18 12.41
C ILE A 71 -12.52 -1.23 13.07
N LYS A 72 -13.54 -0.77 13.80
CA LYS A 72 -14.49 -1.63 14.54
C LYS A 72 -15.60 -2.19 13.63
N LYS A 73 -15.22 -2.87 12.54
CA LYS A 73 -16.11 -3.52 11.55
C LYS A 73 -16.92 -2.57 10.64
N ASN A 74 -16.32 -1.51 10.12
CA ASN A 74 -16.91 -0.78 8.98
C ASN A 74 -16.24 -1.26 7.68
N PRO A 75 -16.85 -2.20 6.93
CA PRO A 75 -16.24 -2.81 5.75
C PRO A 75 -16.00 -1.81 4.62
N ARG A 76 -16.79 -0.73 4.55
CA ARG A 76 -16.64 0.32 3.52
C ARG A 76 -15.36 1.13 3.75
N ILE A 77 -15.10 1.55 4.98
CA ILE A 77 -13.86 2.27 5.34
C ILE A 77 -12.65 1.36 5.14
N PHE A 78 -12.73 0.09 5.57
CA PHE A 78 -11.66 -0.89 5.34
C PHE A 78 -11.34 -1.01 3.84
N ARG A 79 -12.35 -1.25 3.00
CA ARG A 79 -12.19 -1.36 1.55
C ARG A 79 -11.61 -0.10 0.92
N SER A 80 -12.10 1.08 1.28
CA SER A 80 -11.57 2.34 0.76
C SER A 80 -10.12 2.59 1.22
N THR A 81 -9.75 2.15 2.42
CA THR A 81 -8.38 2.23 2.95
C THR A 81 -7.45 1.29 2.18
N ILE A 82 -7.86 0.03 1.96
CA ILE A 82 -7.11 -0.94 1.16
C ILE A 82 -6.94 -0.43 -0.28
N LYS A 83 -8.00 0.11 -0.89
CA LYS A 83 -7.93 0.69 -2.24
C LYS A 83 -6.91 1.83 -2.32
N LEU A 84 -6.90 2.73 -1.32
CA LEU A 84 -5.92 3.81 -1.27
C LEU A 84 -4.49 3.28 -1.09
N LEU A 85 -4.29 2.28 -0.22
CA LEU A 85 -2.99 1.61 -0.07
C LEU A 85 -2.51 0.98 -1.37
N VAL A 86 -3.38 0.33 -2.13
CA VAL A 86 -3.04 -0.22 -3.46
C VAL A 86 -2.56 0.89 -4.38
N TRP A 87 -3.31 2.00 -4.49
CA TRP A 87 -2.90 3.12 -5.34
C TRP A 87 -1.57 3.71 -4.91
N MET A 88 -1.37 3.93 -3.60
CA MET A 88 -0.15 4.51 -3.04
C MET A 88 1.08 3.60 -3.20
N THR A 89 0.88 2.28 -3.23
CA THR A 89 1.97 1.28 -3.34
C THR A 89 2.28 0.83 -4.76
N ILE A 90 1.72 1.49 -5.78
CA ILE A 90 2.07 1.20 -7.18
C ILE A 90 3.59 1.35 -7.38
N PRO A 91 4.24 0.42 -8.10
CA PRO A 91 5.66 0.51 -8.41
C PRO A 91 6.03 1.86 -9.06
N VAL A 92 7.16 2.45 -8.65
CA VAL A 92 7.58 3.78 -9.15
C VAL A 92 7.70 3.82 -10.68
N SER A 93 8.11 2.72 -11.30
CA SER A 93 8.20 2.56 -12.76
C SER A 93 6.87 2.70 -13.50
N CYS A 94 5.74 2.49 -12.81
CA CYS A 94 4.40 2.70 -13.37
C CYS A 94 3.94 4.16 -13.22
N LEU A 95 4.53 4.92 -12.29
CA LEU A 95 4.16 6.31 -12.03
C LEU A 95 4.94 7.29 -12.90
N ILE A 96 6.19 6.96 -13.20
CA ILE A 96 7.14 7.77 -13.98
C ILE A 96 7.41 7.06 -15.30
N SER A 97 6.88 7.60 -16.40
CA SER A 97 7.07 6.98 -17.72
C SER A 97 8.44 7.32 -18.30
N ALA A 98 8.99 6.42 -19.12
CA ALA A 98 10.24 6.67 -19.85
C ALA A 98 10.16 7.90 -20.78
N GLN A 99 8.94 8.33 -21.16
CA GLN A 99 8.73 9.56 -21.92
C GLN A 99 8.83 10.81 -21.05
N GLN A 100 8.38 10.74 -19.78
CA GLN A 100 8.54 11.83 -18.82
C GLN A 100 10.01 12.06 -18.49
N GLU A 101 10.79 10.99 -18.32
CA GLU A 101 12.24 11.06 -18.12
C GLU A 101 12.98 11.77 -19.27
N LYS A 102 12.44 11.70 -20.49
CA LYS A 102 12.99 12.34 -21.70
C LYS A 102 12.42 13.74 -21.97
N SER A 103 11.39 14.16 -21.24
CA SER A 103 10.69 15.42 -21.51
C SER A 103 11.52 16.61 -21.02
N ARG A 104 11.64 17.66 -21.84
CA ARG A 104 12.32 18.92 -21.46
C ARG A 104 11.50 19.79 -20.49
N GLN A 105 10.23 19.45 -20.27
CA GLN A 105 9.30 20.22 -19.43
C GLN A 105 9.52 19.99 -17.92
N SER A 106 10.08 18.84 -17.56
CA SER A 106 10.45 18.48 -16.20
C SER A 106 11.97 18.51 -16.08
N SER A 107 12.53 19.32 -15.17
CA SER A 107 13.95 19.23 -14.86
C SER A 107 14.28 17.82 -14.35
N SER A 108 15.39 17.24 -14.79
CA SER A 108 15.84 15.91 -14.35
C SER A 108 15.94 15.81 -12.82
N ALA A 109 16.28 16.91 -12.15
CA ALA A 109 16.28 17.02 -10.70
C ALA A 109 14.90 16.80 -10.07
N ASN A 110 13.83 17.36 -10.63
CA ASN A 110 12.48 17.20 -10.09
C ASN A 110 11.98 15.75 -10.21
N ILE A 111 12.27 15.08 -11.33
CA ILE A 111 11.92 13.67 -11.52
C ILE A 111 12.69 12.78 -10.54
N ASN A 112 14.00 13.01 -10.38
CA ASN A 112 14.82 12.26 -9.43
C ASN A 112 14.33 12.44 -7.99
N PHE A 113 13.94 13.66 -7.62
CA PHE A 113 13.37 13.94 -6.31
C PHE A 113 12.06 13.19 -6.09
N MET A 114 11.12 13.28 -7.04
CA MET A 114 9.85 12.56 -6.97
C MET A 114 10.04 11.03 -6.92
N LYS A 115 10.96 10.50 -7.73
CA LYS A 115 11.34 9.07 -7.71
C LYS A 115 11.81 8.67 -6.31
N ASN A 116 12.69 9.46 -5.71
CA ASN A 116 13.16 9.22 -4.35
C ASN A 116 12.03 9.29 -3.32
N GLU A 117 11.14 10.29 -3.37
CA GLU A 117 9.98 10.39 -2.47
C GLU A 117 9.11 9.12 -2.55
N PHE A 118 8.79 8.66 -3.76
CA PHE A 118 7.97 7.46 -3.96
C PHE A 118 8.70 6.20 -3.51
N THR A 119 9.99 6.08 -3.77
CA THR A 119 10.80 4.95 -3.29
C THR A 119 10.89 4.92 -1.76
N GLN A 120 11.08 6.06 -1.08
CA GLN A 120 11.06 6.13 0.38
C GLN A 120 9.69 5.71 0.95
N PHE A 121 8.60 6.14 0.33
CA PHE A 121 7.26 5.69 0.72
C PHE A 121 7.13 4.16 0.61
N LEU A 122 7.61 3.56 -0.48
CA LEU A 122 7.56 2.10 -0.67
C LEU A 122 8.44 1.34 0.33
N TYR A 123 9.60 1.87 0.72
CA TYR A 123 10.40 1.30 1.80
C TYR A 123 9.61 1.24 3.10
N ASN A 124 9.01 2.36 3.50
CA ASN A 124 8.22 2.43 4.72
C ASN A 124 7.01 1.49 4.70
N ALA A 125 6.34 1.38 3.54
CA ALA A 125 5.25 0.43 3.35
C ALA A 125 5.73 -1.01 3.52
N LYS A 126 6.83 -1.40 2.87
CA LYS A 126 7.40 -2.75 3.00
C LYS A 126 7.80 -3.07 4.44
N GLU A 127 8.53 -2.16 5.09
CA GLU A 127 8.97 -2.29 6.47
C GLU A 127 7.79 -2.43 7.43
N THR A 128 6.69 -1.72 7.19
CA THR A 128 5.49 -1.87 8.04
C THR A 128 4.75 -3.18 7.79
N PHE A 129 4.78 -3.74 6.58
CA PHE A 129 4.25 -5.08 6.33
C PHE A 129 5.16 -6.21 6.88
N LEU A 130 6.39 -5.91 7.32
CA LEU A 130 7.13 -6.84 8.16
C LEU A 130 6.54 -6.94 9.58
N TYR A 131 5.79 -5.93 10.04
CA TYR A 131 5.06 -6.04 11.30
C TYR A 131 3.88 -7.00 11.17
N LEU A 132 3.94 -8.07 11.96
CA LEU A 132 2.96 -9.14 12.00
C LEU A 132 1.51 -8.65 12.11
N LYS A 133 1.27 -7.57 12.86
CA LYS A 133 -0.08 -7.05 13.13
C LYS A 133 -0.81 -6.60 11.85
N ILE A 134 -0.16 -5.80 11.00
CA ILE A 134 -0.79 -5.28 9.78
C ILE A 134 -0.98 -6.40 8.77
N THR A 135 0.05 -7.21 8.56
CA THR A 135 0.00 -8.34 7.62
C THR A 135 -1.06 -9.36 8.03
N ARG A 136 -1.20 -9.65 9.33
CA ARG A 136 -2.26 -10.50 9.84
C ARG A 136 -3.65 -9.92 9.57
N ILE A 137 -3.89 -8.63 9.81
CA ILE A 137 -5.21 -8.00 9.55
C ILE A 137 -5.61 -8.15 8.08
N VAL A 138 -4.65 -7.92 7.16
CA VAL A 138 -4.86 -8.04 5.71
C VAL A 138 -5.18 -9.49 5.32
N LEU A 139 -4.40 -10.46 5.84
CA LEU A 139 -4.58 -11.88 5.52
C LEU A 139 -5.81 -12.50 6.18
N GLU A 140 -6.17 -12.11 7.41
CA GLU A 140 -7.41 -12.53 8.07
C GLU A 140 -8.63 -12.10 7.26
N HIS A 141 -8.64 -10.85 6.76
CA HIS A 141 -9.73 -10.40 5.88
C HIS A 141 -9.74 -11.16 4.56
N LEU A 142 -8.60 -11.33 3.89
CA LEU A 142 -8.52 -12.10 2.66
C LEU A 142 -9.04 -13.54 2.87
N ASN A 143 -8.59 -14.21 3.92
CA ASN A 143 -9.02 -15.56 4.27
C ASN A 143 -10.53 -15.63 4.55
N SER A 144 -11.08 -14.64 5.27
CA SER A 144 -12.51 -14.58 5.56
C SER A 144 -13.36 -14.44 4.29
N LEU A 145 -12.88 -13.73 3.27
CA LEU A 145 -13.57 -13.57 2.00
C LEU A 145 -13.45 -14.82 1.12
N THR A 146 -12.36 -15.57 1.25
CA THR A 146 -12.14 -16.80 0.48
C THR A 146 -12.84 -18.02 1.07
N LEU A 147 -12.95 -18.12 2.40
CA LEU A 147 -13.62 -19.26 3.06
C LEU A 147 -15.15 -19.16 3.05
N ASN A 148 -15.70 -17.95 2.91
CA ASN A 148 -17.14 -17.71 2.92
C ASN A 148 -17.74 -17.88 1.51
N GLN A 149 -18.13 -19.12 1.21
CA GLN A 149 -19.20 -19.52 0.27
C GLN A 149 -18.95 -19.51 -1.26
N PRO A 150 -19.69 -20.35 -2.01
CA PRO A 150 -19.54 -20.55 -3.46
C PRO A 150 -20.13 -19.42 -4.31
N LEU A 151 -20.38 -18.21 -3.80
CA LEU A 151 -20.85 -17.05 -4.57
C LEU A 151 -20.31 -15.77 -3.91
N ILE A 152 -19.06 -15.41 -4.24
CA ILE A 152 -18.44 -14.15 -3.81
C ILE A 152 -19.24 -13.00 -4.44
N SER A 153 -19.71 -12.04 -3.63
CA SER A 153 -20.37 -10.84 -4.17
C SER A 153 -19.40 -10.06 -5.06
N LYS A 154 -19.90 -9.25 -6.01
CA LYS A 154 -19.02 -8.40 -6.85
C LYS A 154 -18.11 -7.52 -5.99
N ASP A 155 -18.64 -7.05 -4.86
CA ASP A 155 -17.93 -6.19 -3.93
C ASP A 155 -16.80 -6.91 -3.18
N ASP A 156 -17.06 -8.14 -2.75
CA ASP A 156 -16.08 -8.99 -2.08
C ASP A 156 -15.00 -9.45 -3.07
N CYS A 157 -15.38 -9.72 -4.32
CA CYS A 157 -14.48 -10.08 -5.40
C CYS A 157 -13.51 -8.93 -5.73
N GLU A 158 -14.02 -7.70 -5.78
CA GLU A 158 -13.16 -6.51 -5.95
C GLU A 158 -12.24 -6.32 -4.73
N LEU A 159 -12.73 -6.53 -3.51
CA LEU A 159 -11.89 -6.43 -2.31
C LEU A 159 -10.78 -7.50 -2.27
N VAL A 160 -11.08 -8.76 -2.62
CA VAL A 160 -10.08 -9.82 -2.80
C VAL A 160 -9.01 -9.38 -3.81
N SER A 161 -9.44 -8.80 -4.93
CA SER A 161 -8.54 -8.29 -5.97
C SER A 161 -7.61 -7.21 -5.42
N TYR A 162 -8.14 -6.22 -4.68
CA TYR A 162 -7.32 -5.18 -4.07
C TYR A 162 -6.37 -5.71 -2.99
N LEU A 163 -6.79 -6.67 -2.17
CA LEU A 163 -5.93 -7.29 -1.16
C LEU A 163 -4.76 -8.03 -1.81
N LEU A 164 -5.01 -8.80 -2.88
CA LEU A 164 -3.96 -9.47 -3.64
C LEU A 164 -3.02 -8.48 -4.35
N LEU A 165 -3.57 -7.41 -4.93
CA LEU A 165 -2.77 -6.33 -5.53
C LEU A 165 -1.89 -5.63 -4.51
N LEU A 166 -2.40 -5.39 -3.30
CA LEU A 166 -1.63 -4.81 -2.20
C LEU A 166 -0.47 -5.73 -1.82
N ILE A 167 -0.73 -7.01 -1.60
CA ILE A 167 0.32 -8.00 -1.27
C ILE A 167 1.38 -8.04 -2.39
N ARG A 168 0.96 -8.09 -3.65
CA ARG A 168 1.86 -8.04 -4.81
C ARG A 168 2.70 -6.77 -4.82
N ASN A 169 2.09 -5.61 -4.62
CA ASN A 169 2.79 -4.32 -4.60
C ASN A 169 3.85 -4.27 -3.49
N ILE A 170 3.52 -4.75 -2.28
CA ILE A 170 4.44 -4.81 -1.14
C ILE A 170 5.58 -5.79 -1.41
N LEU A 171 5.31 -6.95 -2.02
CA LEU A 171 6.35 -7.90 -2.43
C LEU A 171 7.28 -7.34 -3.51
N HIS A 172 6.77 -6.46 -4.38
CA HIS A 172 7.55 -5.79 -5.42
C HIS A 172 8.26 -4.52 -4.92
N ALA A 173 7.86 -3.97 -3.77
CA ALA A 173 8.48 -2.78 -3.20
C ALA A 173 10.00 -3.00 -3.01
N PRO A 174 10.82 -1.98 -3.31
CA PRO A 174 12.26 -2.11 -3.16
C PRO A 174 12.64 -2.28 -1.68
N GLU A 175 13.86 -2.71 -1.42
CA GLU A 175 14.40 -2.81 -0.06
C GLU A 175 15.29 -1.64 0.29
N ARG A 176 15.19 -1.17 1.52
CA ARG A 176 16.07 -0.11 2.00
C ARG A 176 17.51 -0.65 1.96
N PRO A 177 18.46 0.02 1.29
CA PRO A 177 19.84 -0.42 1.26
C PRO A 177 20.38 -0.51 2.68
N THR A 178 20.81 -1.68 3.14
CA THR A 178 21.46 -1.81 4.44
C THR A 178 22.88 -1.28 4.32
N SER A 179 23.28 -0.34 5.18
CA SER A 179 24.66 0.16 5.24
C SER A 179 25.59 -0.89 5.86
N LYS A 180 25.77 -2.04 5.20
CA LYS A 180 26.87 -2.95 5.53
C LYS A 180 28.09 -2.44 4.76
N ASN A 181 28.94 -1.77 5.53
CA ASN A 181 30.26 -1.21 5.23
C ASN A 181 30.90 -1.73 3.94
N THR A 182 31.12 -0.80 3.01
CA THR A 182 32.31 -0.79 2.15
C THR A 182 33.52 -0.77 3.06
N ASP A 183 34.16 -1.91 3.25
CA ASP A 183 35.56 -2.08 3.64
C ASP A 183 35.79 -3.59 3.74
N TYR A 184 36.09 -4.25 2.61
CA TYR A 184 36.99 -5.39 2.49
C TYR A 184 36.99 -5.86 1.02
N ASP A 185 38.20 -5.93 0.47
CA ASP A 185 38.55 -6.38 -0.88
C ASP A 185 37.97 -7.74 -1.26
N GLY A 186 37.72 -7.90 -2.55
CA GLY A 186 38.00 -9.15 -3.25
C GLY A 186 36.86 -10.17 -3.38
N ASP A 187 36.23 -10.14 -4.56
CA ASP A 187 35.66 -11.29 -5.27
C ASP A 187 34.41 -11.99 -4.69
N CYS A 188 33.68 -12.63 -5.61
CA CYS A 188 32.52 -13.53 -5.45
C CYS A 188 31.12 -12.89 -5.44
N GLY A 189 30.48 -12.95 -6.62
CA GLY A 189 29.19 -13.62 -6.76
C GLY A 189 27.96 -12.92 -6.19
N ASN A 190 27.13 -12.41 -7.11
CA ASN A 190 25.74 -12.01 -6.95
C ASN A 190 24.89 -12.95 -6.08
N THR A 191 24.98 -12.82 -4.76
CA THR A 191 23.95 -13.27 -3.82
C THR A 191 23.48 -12.03 -3.10
N SER A 192 22.55 -11.33 -3.75
CA SER A 192 21.77 -10.28 -3.09
C SER A 192 20.93 -10.96 -2.02
N ASP A 193 21.47 -11.03 -0.80
CA ASP A 193 20.66 -11.29 0.37
C ASP A 193 19.63 -10.15 0.45
N TYR A 194 18.39 -10.46 0.09
CA TYR A 194 17.22 -9.62 0.30
C TYR A 194 16.58 -10.01 1.64
N PRO A 195 17.13 -9.57 2.79
CA PRO A 195 16.66 -10.01 4.10
C PRO A 195 15.19 -9.64 4.32
N GLN A 196 14.75 -8.47 3.81
CA GLN A 196 13.36 -8.04 3.97
C GLN A 196 12.42 -8.90 3.12
N GLN A 197 12.78 -9.29 1.90
CA GLN A 197 11.98 -10.16 1.04
C GLN A 197 11.79 -11.52 1.68
N ARG A 198 12.88 -12.12 2.16
CA ARG A 198 12.82 -13.42 2.83
C ARG A 198 11.99 -13.36 4.10
N GLN A 199 12.18 -12.31 4.90
CA GLN A 199 11.39 -12.10 6.12
C GLN A 199 9.91 -11.89 5.81
N LEU A 200 9.58 -11.07 4.81
CA LEU A 200 8.21 -10.81 4.39
C LEU A 200 7.52 -12.09 3.92
N LEU A 201 8.19 -12.89 3.08
CA LEU A 201 7.70 -14.21 2.68
C LEU A 201 7.46 -15.08 3.92
N GLY A 202 8.41 -15.12 4.86
CA GLY A 202 8.26 -15.83 6.13
C GLY A 202 7.00 -15.42 6.91
N VAL A 203 6.75 -14.12 7.05
CA VAL A 203 5.54 -13.59 7.70
C VAL A 203 4.28 -13.99 6.95
N LEU A 204 4.24 -13.85 5.62
CA LEU A 204 3.08 -14.21 4.81
C LEU A 204 2.71 -15.70 4.93
N PHE A 205 3.70 -16.58 4.80
CA PHE A 205 3.47 -18.02 4.91
C PHE A 205 3.12 -18.46 6.33
N ALA A 206 3.74 -17.86 7.36
CA ALA A 206 3.37 -18.11 8.75
C ALA A 206 1.93 -17.69 9.09
N GLN A 207 1.34 -16.77 8.31
CA GLN A 207 -0.05 -16.33 8.44
C GLN A 207 -1.00 -17.04 7.46
N GLY A 208 -0.57 -18.12 6.81
CA GLY A 208 -1.46 -18.97 6.00
C GLY A 208 -1.69 -18.49 4.57
N PHE A 209 -0.90 -17.55 4.06
CA PHE A 209 -1.08 -17.02 2.70
C PHE A 209 -0.97 -18.11 1.61
N GLY A 210 -0.11 -19.11 1.80
CA GLY A 210 0.03 -20.22 0.85
C GLY A 210 -1.25 -21.04 0.68
N GLN A 211 -1.96 -21.31 1.78
CA GLN A 211 -3.23 -22.04 1.77
C GLN A 211 -4.32 -21.21 1.07
N ILE A 212 -4.35 -19.90 1.31
CA ILE A 212 -5.28 -18.97 0.62
C ILE A 212 -5.04 -19.01 -0.89
N LEU A 213 -3.78 -18.95 -1.34
CA LEU A 213 -3.44 -19.01 -2.77
C LEU A 213 -3.87 -20.34 -3.41
N ILE A 214 -3.57 -21.47 -2.77
CA ILE A 214 -3.99 -22.80 -3.25
C ILE A 214 -5.51 -22.88 -3.35
N HIS A 215 -6.22 -22.38 -2.34
CA HIS A 215 -7.68 -22.33 -2.32
C HIS A 215 -8.22 -21.50 -3.50
N LEU A 216 -7.72 -20.28 -3.68
CA LEU A 216 -8.10 -19.40 -4.79
C LEU A 216 -7.85 -20.03 -6.17
N LEU A 217 -6.72 -20.70 -6.35
CA LEU A 217 -6.37 -21.38 -7.61
C LEU A 217 -7.21 -22.63 -7.86
N SER A 218 -7.65 -23.31 -6.80
CA SER A 218 -8.50 -24.51 -6.88
C SER A 218 -9.98 -24.15 -7.08
N CYS A 219 -10.39 -22.94 -6.71
CA CYS A 219 -11.73 -22.44 -6.93
C CYS A 219 -11.99 -22.19 -8.43
N SER A 220 -12.94 -22.92 -9.01
CA SER A 220 -13.33 -22.75 -10.43
C SER A 220 -14.08 -21.46 -10.75
N GLN A 221 -14.28 -20.57 -9.77
CA GLN A 221 -14.90 -19.27 -10.00
C GLN A 221 -13.89 -18.36 -10.68
N LYS A 222 -14.11 -18.11 -11.98
CA LYS A 222 -13.38 -17.08 -12.72
C LYS A 222 -13.66 -15.73 -12.05
N VAL A 223 -12.76 -15.33 -11.15
CA VAL A 223 -12.60 -13.93 -10.75
C VAL A 223 -12.32 -13.20 -12.07
N ILE A 224 -13.28 -12.40 -12.55
CA ILE A 224 -13.09 -11.54 -13.73
C ILE A 224 -12.11 -10.45 -13.29
N LEU A 225 -10.83 -10.82 -13.28
CA LEU A 225 -9.72 -9.94 -12.96
C LEU A 225 -9.33 -9.21 -14.24
N PHE A 226 -9.12 -7.90 -14.09
CA PHE A 226 -8.60 -6.96 -15.08
C PHE A 226 -9.63 -6.42 -16.07
N ASP A 227 -10.35 -5.39 -15.62
CA ASP A 227 -10.68 -4.32 -16.55
C ASP A 227 -9.37 -3.62 -16.93
N LYS A 228 -9.09 -3.59 -18.24
CA LYS A 228 -7.82 -3.21 -18.84
C LYS A 228 -7.62 -1.70 -18.72
N ASN A 229 -7.06 -1.19 -17.62
CA ASN A 229 -6.48 0.17 -17.52
C ASN A 229 -5.59 0.28 -16.26
N LEU A 230 -4.51 -0.50 -16.22
CA LEU A 230 -3.35 -0.26 -15.37
C LEU A 230 -2.22 0.31 -16.24
#